data_AF-A0A843G7X9-F1
#
_entry.id   AF-A0A843G7X9-F1
#
_cell.length_a   1.000
_cell.length_b   1.000
_cell.length_c   1.000
_cell.angle_alpha   90.00
_cell.angle_beta   90.00
_cell.angle_gamma   90.00
#
_symmetry.space_group_name_H-M   'P 1'
#
loop_
_entity.id
_entity.type
_entity.pdbx_description
1 polymer ?
#
loop_
_entity_poly.entity_id
_entity_poly.type
_entity_poly.pdbx_seq_one_letter_code
_entity_poly.pdbx_strand_id
1 'polypeptide(L)'
;MEDCFKHRLGPKELPKLSRINKEKQVNAIMVPHAGYVYSGPTAAHVYSKLVQDGYPETFVILHPNHTGYGADVSVYNEGSWVVPNGVCDVDNELADEIIKNSNFAKADFKAHLNEHSCEVQLPFLKYFDSNFKIVPICMMDQSVETSIDLANSIHESSQNLGRKIALIDSTDLSHFKSQE
;
A
#
# COMPACT_ATOMS: atom_id res chain seq x y z
N MET A 1 -3.94 7.59 -15.02
CA MET A 1 -4.21 6.22 -14.54
C MET A 1 -4.87 5.39 -15.62
N GLU A 2 -5.94 5.86 -16.26
CA GLU A 2 -6.64 5.13 -17.33
C GLU A 2 -5.72 4.53 -18.41
N ASP A 3 -4.70 5.28 -18.85
CA ASP A 3 -3.72 4.79 -19.82
C ASP A 3 -2.99 3.52 -19.35
N CYS A 4 -2.66 3.39 -18.07
CA CYS A 4 -2.02 2.18 -17.52
C CYS A 4 -2.93 0.95 -17.68
N PHE A 5 -4.24 1.11 -17.47
CA PHE A 5 -5.22 0.04 -17.62
C PHE A 5 -5.43 -0.35 -19.09
N LYS A 6 -5.57 0.64 -19.97
CA LYS A 6 -5.79 0.44 -21.40
C LYS A 6 -4.53 0.12 -22.20
N HIS A 7 -3.35 0.22 -21.57
CA HIS A 7 -2.07 -0.03 -22.22
C HIS A 7 -2.00 -1.46 -22.79
N ARG A 8 -1.23 -1.65 -23.88
CA ARG A 8 -1.04 -2.97 -24.52
C ARG A 8 -0.45 -4.04 -23.59
N LEU A 9 0.32 -3.62 -22.58
CA LEU A 9 0.90 -4.46 -21.52
C LEU A 9 0.03 -4.53 -20.26
N GLY A 10 -1.03 -3.72 -20.17
CA GLY A 10 -1.96 -3.71 -19.06
C GLY A 10 -3.17 -4.64 -19.29
N PRO A 11 -4.21 -4.54 -18.45
CA PRO A 11 -5.46 -5.30 -18.57
C PRO A 11 -6.24 -5.11 -19.89
N LYS A 12 -5.96 -4.04 -20.64
CA LYS A 12 -6.63 -3.60 -21.87
C LYS A 12 -8.05 -3.03 -21.65
N GLU A 13 -8.53 -3.02 -20.42
CA GLU A 13 -9.82 -2.45 -20.06
C GLU A 13 -9.80 -1.90 -18.63
N LEU A 14 -10.76 -1.02 -18.33
CA LEU A 14 -10.95 -0.50 -16.97
C LEU A 14 -11.76 -1.51 -16.14
N PRO A 15 -11.30 -1.84 -14.92
CA PRO A 15 -12.07 -2.68 -14.01
C PRO A 15 -13.30 -1.91 -13.52
N LYS A 16 -14.39 -2.64 -13.24
CA LYS A 16 -15.56 -2.08 -12.54
C LYS A 16 -15.35 -2.20 -11.04
N LEU A 17 -15.51 -1.10 -10.31
CA LEU A 17 -15.43 -1.09 -8.86
C LEU A 17 -16.50 -1.99 -8.24
N SER A 18 -16.07 -2.90 -7.37
CA SER A 18 -16.94 -3.75 -6.57
C SER A 18 -16.53 -3.65 -5.10
N ARG A 19 -17.43 -3.18 -4.23
CA ARG A 19 -17.21 -3.12 -2.77
C ARG A 19 -17.55 -4.42 -2.04
N ILE A 20 -18.32 -5.30 -2.69
CA ILE A 20 -18.81 -6.55 -2.09
C ILE A 20 -18.66 -7.65 -3.11
N ASN A 21 -17.72 -8.56 -2.85
CA ASN A 21 -17.69 -9.86 -3.50
C ASN A 21 -17.69 -10.93 -2.40
N LYS A 22 -18.83 -11.59 -2.21
CA LYS A 22 -19.02 -12.60 -1.15
C LYS A 22 -18.29 -13.91 -1.42
N GLU A 23 -17.81 -14.12 -2.65
CA GLU A 23 -17.18 -15.37 -3.07
C GLU A 23 -15.65 -15.26 -3.18
N LYS A 24 -15.13 -14.08 -3.49
CA LYS A 24 -13.68 -13.82 -3.63
C LYS A 24 -13.34 -12.44 -3.11
N GLN A 25 -12.43 -12.37 -2.13
CA GLN A 25 -11.86 -11.12 -1.64
C GLN A 25 -10.34 -11.14 -1.76
N VAL A 26 -9.77 -10.13 -2.42
CA VAL A 26 -8.32 -9.93 -2.46
C VAL A 26 -7.90 -9.21 -1.18
N ASN A 27 -7.22 -9.93 -0.28
CA ASN A 27 -6.79 -9.40 1.01
C ASN A 27 -5.37 -8.82 0.98
N ALA A 28 -4.58 -9.18 -0.03
CA ALA A 28 -3.22 -8.70 -0.19
C ALA A 28 -2.83 -8.65 -1.67
N ILE A 29 -2.02 -7.66 -2.03
CA ILE A 29 -1.41 -7.54 -3.35
C ILE A 29 0.07 -7.19 -3.23
N MET A 30 0.86 -7.62 -4.23
CA MET A 30 2.25 -7.22 -4.42
C MET A 30 2.34 -6.41 -5.70
N VAL A 31 2.91 -5.21 -5.64
CA VAL A 31 2.83 -4.23 -6.72
C VAL A 31 4.11 -3.40 -6.86
N PRO A 32 4.62 -3.15 -8.08
CA PRO A 32 5.81 -2.34 -8.28
C PRO A 32 5.59 -0.87 -7.93
N HIS A 33 6.69 -0.15 -7.72
CA HIS A 33 6.70 1.29 -7.43
C HIS A 33 7.64 2.13 -8.30
N ALA A 34 8.29 1.55 -9.32
CA ALA A 34 8.95 2.37 -10.34
C ALA A 34 7.96 3.35 -11.01
N GLY A 35 8.46 4.39 -11.70
CA GLY A 35 7.62 5.38 -12.37
C GLY A 35 6.60 4.77 -13.34
N TYR A 36 5.41 5.36 -13.45
CA TYR A 36 4.26 4.78 -14.17
C TYR A 36 4.50 4.44 -15.64
N VAL A 37 5.41 5.16 -16.30
CA VAL A 37 5.80 4.85 -17.69
C VAL A 37 6.48 3.49 -17.82
N TYR A 38 7.07 2.97 -16.75
CA TYR A 38 7.77 1.69 -16.70
C TYR A 38 6.91 0.59 -16.09
N SER A 39 6.31 0.85 -14.93
CA SER A 39 5.65 -0.17 -14.11
C SER A 39 4.11 -0.09 -14.15
N GLY A 40 3.54 1.04 -14.58
CA GLY A 40 2.12 1.33 -14.45
C GLY A 40 1.22 0.27 -15.08
N PRO A 41 1.47 -0.17 -16.34
CA PRO A 41 0.70 -1.25 -16.94
C PRO A 41 0.76 -2.57 -16.17
N THR A 42 1.91 -2.89 -15.57
CA THR A 42 2.07 -4.08 -14.71
C THR A 42 1.27 -3.93 -13.43
N ALA A 43 1.40 -2.80 -12.74
CA ALA A 43 0.61 -2.48 -11.55
C ALA A 43 -0.91 -2.53 -11.82
N ALA A 44 -1.34 -2.09 -13.01
CA ALA A 44 -2.74 -2.08 -13.41
C ALA A 44 -3.39 -3.48 -13.43
N HIS A 45 -2.65 -4.56 -13.70
CA HIS A 45 -3.19 -5.93 -13.59
C HIS A 45 -3.62 -6.26 -12.18
N VAL A 46 -2.77 -5.91 -11.22
CA VAL A 46 -2.97 -6.19 -9.80
C VAL A 46 -4.10 -5.33 -9.24
N TYR A 47 -4.09 -4.02 -9.54
CA TYR A 47 -5.16 -3.11 -9.16
C TYR A 47 -6.50 -3.46 -9.80
N SER A 48 -6.52 -3.93 -11.06
CA SER A 48 -7.76 -4.43 -11.67
C SER A 48 -8.38 -5.56 -10.86
N LYS A 49 -7.56 -6.46 -10.33
CA LYS A 49 -8.06 -7.57 -9.52
C LYS A 49 -8.56 -7.11 -8.16
N LEU A 50 -7.80 -6.23 -7.48
CA LEU A 50 -8.20 -5.62 -6.21
C LEU A 50 -9.55 -4.89 -6.32
N VAL A 51 -9.75 -4.12 -7.40
CA VAL A 51 -10.96 -3.31 -7.62
C VAL A 51 -12.20 -4.15 -7.91
N GLN A 52 -12.06 -5.29 -8.60
CA GLN A 52 -13.17 -6.17 -8.96
C GLN A 52 -13.56 -7.15 -7.85
N ASP A 53 -12.60 -7.52 -6.99
CA ASP A 53 -12.77 -8.57 -5.98
C ASP A 53 -12.90 -7.99 -4.56
N GLY A 54 -13.59 -6.86 -4.40
CA GLY A 54 -13.90 -6.31 -3.08
C GLY A 54 -12.90 -5.25 -2.62
N TYR A 55 -13.08 -4.03 -3.12
CA TYR A 55 -12.31 -2.85 -2.73
C TYR A 55 -12.60 -2.44 -1.26
N PRO A 56 -11.60 -2.47 -0.36
CA PRO A 56 -11.80 -2.20 1.06
C PRO A 56 -11.89 -0.70 1.39
N GLU A 57 -12.20 -0.39 2.64
CA GLU A 57 -12.26 0.98 3.16
C GLU A 57 -10.92 1.45 3.74
N THR A 58 -10.00 0.52 4.05
CA THR A 58 -8.65 0.85 4.55
C THR A 58 -7.59 0.03 3.81
N PHE A 59 -6.50 0.69 3.39
CA PHE A 59 -5.33 0.04 2.80
C PHE A 59 -4.13 0.15 3.73
N VAL A 60 -3.52 -0.98 4.09
CA VAL A 60 -2.23 -0.99 4.78
C VAL A 60 -1.15 -1.10 3.70
N ILE A 61 -0.27 -0.11 3.60
CA ILE A 61 0.73 -0.05 2.51
C ILE A 61 2.10 -0.26 3.12
N LEU A 62 2.65 -1.45 2.91
CA LEU A 62 4.03 -1.78 3.23
C LEU A 62 4.92 -1.32 2.09
N HIS A 63 6.01 -0.66 2.40
CA HIS A 63 6.94 -0.18 1.39
C HIS A 63 8.37 -0.12 1.93
N PRO A 64 9.39 -0.26 1.06
CA PRO A 64 10.78 -0.15 1.50
C PRO A 64 11.13 1.27 1.93
N ASN A 65 12.22 1.36 2.68
CA ASN A 65 12.89 2.62 2.99
C ASN A 65 14.12 2.80 2.10
N HIS A 66 14.01 3.62 1.05
CA HIS A 66 15.13 3.98 0.16
C HIS A 66 15.96 5.15 0.68
N THR A 67 15.40 5.94 1.61
CA THR A 67 16.05 7.16 2.12
C THR A 67 17.02 6.90 3.27
N GLY A 68 16.82 5.82 4.03
CA GLY A 68 17.56 5.53 5.25
C GLY A 68 17.16 6.39 6.45
N TYR A 69 16.04 7.12 6.38
CA TYR A 69 15.55 7.96 7.47
C TYR A 69 14.55 7.24 8.37
N GLY A 70 14.47 7.69 9.63
CA GLY A 70 13.41 7.29 10.54
C GLY A 70 13.70 6.01 11.33
N ALA A 71 12.64 5.37 11.82
CA ALA A 71 12.72 4.10 12.54
C ALA A 71 12.82 2.89 11.58
N ASP A 72 13.31 1.77 12.10
CA ASP A 72 13.49 0.54 11.32
C ASP A 72 12.16 0.01 10.74
N VAL A 73 11.07 0.18 11.48
CA VAL A 73 9.68 0.04 11.02
C VAL A 73 8.92 1.28 11.44
N SER A 74 8.62 2.14 10.47
CA SER A 74 7.99 3.44 10.71
C SER A 74 6.56 3.42 10.22
N VAL A 75 5.63 3.84 11.08
CA VAL A 75 4.19 3.95 10.79
C VAL A 75 3.81 5.42 10.77
N TYR A 76 3.23 5.87 9.66
CA TYR A 76 2.63 7.21 9.56
C TYR A 76 1.23 7.15 10.21
N ASN A 77 1.13 7.49 11.48
CA ASN A 77 -0.05 7.14 12.30
C ASN A 77 -1.12 8.23 12.45
N GLU A 78 -0.89 9.43 11.94
CA GLU A 78 -1.91 10.49 11.98
C GLU A 78 -1.81 11.45 10.80
N GLY A 79 -2.90 12.15 10.51
CA GLY A 79 -2.96 13.19 9.48
C GLY A 79 -3.36 12.63 8.12
N SER A 80 -2.87 13.26 7.06
CA SER A 80 -3.28 12.95 5.70
C SER A 80 -2.16 13.19 4.70
N TRP A 81 -2.16 12.44 3.61
CA TRP A 81 -1.22 12.57 2.50
C TRP A 81 -1.85 13.38 1.38
N VAL A 82 -1.18 14.44 0.94
CA VAL A 82 -1.57 15.21 -0.24
C VAL A 82 -1.04 14.51 -1.48
N VAL A 83 -1.93 14.21 -2.42
CA VAL A 83 -1.62 13.57 -3.70
C VAL A 83 -2.19 14.39 -4.85
N PRO A 84 -1.72 14.21 -6.10
CA PRO A 84 -2.12 15.09 -7.21
C PRO A 84 -3.63 15.23 -7.43
N ASN A 85 -4.42 14.22 -7.07
CA ASN A 85 -5.87 14.18 -7.21
C ASN A 85 -6.63 14.22 -5.86
N GLY A 86 -6.03 14.78 -4.81
CA GLY A 86 -6.71 15.09 -3.56
C GLY A 86 -5.91 14.70 -2.32
N VAL A 87 -6.62 14.21 -1.31
CA VAL A 87 -6.04 13.84 -0.02
C VAL A 87 -6.38 12.38 0.29
N CYS A 88 -5.47 11.67 0.94
CA CYS A 88 -5.68 10.34 1.52
C CYS A 88 -5.52 10.44 3.05
N ASP A 89 -6.59 10.23 3.79
CA ASP A 89 -6.55 10.27 5.25
C ASP A 89 -5.96 8.99 5.83
N VAL A 90 -5.23 9.13 6.94
CA VAL A 90 -4.71 7.99 7.68
C VAL A 90 -5.82 7.38 8.55
N ASP A 91 -5.84 6.04 8.67
CA ASP A 91 -6.65 5.38 9.70
C ASP A 91 -5.89 5.38 11.03
N ASN A 92 -5.93 6.51 11.73
CA ASN A 92 -5.13 6.70 12.95
C ASN A 92 -5.36 5.61 13.99
N GLU A 93 -6.62 5.20 14.19
CA GLU A 93 -6.98 4.17 15.17
C GLU A 93 -6.32 2.82 14.83
N LEU A 94 -6.33 2.44 13.55
CA LEU A 94 -5.68 1.21 13.09
C LEU A 94 -4.15 1.33 13.19
N ALA A 95 -3.59 2.47 12.81
CA ALA A 95 -2.15 2.70 12.87
C ALA A 95 -1.61 2.63 14.31
N ASP A 96 -2.30 3.27 15.26
CA ASP A 96 -1.93 3.27 16.68
C ASP A 96 -2.06 1.88 17.30
N GLU A 97 -3.10 1.11 16.95
CA GLU A 97 -3.27 -0.27 17.41
C GLU A 97 -2.18 -1.20 16.84
N ILE A 98 -1.76 -1.00 15.58
CA ILE A 98 -0.62 -1.72 14.98
C ILE A 98 0.66 -1.43 15.74
N ILE A 99 0.94 -0.15 16.02
CA ILE A 99 2.13 0.26 16.79
C ILE A 99 2.13 -0.39 18.18
N LYS A 100 0.99 -0.38 18.86
CA LYS A 100 0.83 -0.96 20.20
C LYS A 100 1.04 -2.48 20.22
N ASN A 101 0.63 -3.19 19.17
CA ASN A 101 0.69 -4.64 19.08
C ASN A 101 2.00 -5.16 18.43
N SER A 102 2.90 -4.28 17.99
CA SER A 102 4.18 -4.64 17.37
C SER A 102 5.34 -4.36 18.32
N ASN A 103 6.35 -5.24 18.30
CA ASN A 103 7.59 -5.02 19.04
C ASN A 103 8.55 -4.06 18.32
N PHE A 104 8.38 -3.88 17.01
CA PHE A 104 9.30 -3.12 16.16
C PHE A 104 8.72 -1.82 15.62
N ALA A 105 7.40 -1.78 15.34
CA ALA A 105 6.76 -0.63 14.71
C ALA A 105 6.71 0.60 15.64
N LYS A 106 7.01 1.77 15.10
CA LYS A 106 7.00 3.04 15.82
C LYS A 106 6.29 4.11 15.00
N ALA A 107 5.58 5.02 15.68
CA ALA A 107 5.12 6.26 15.07
C ALA A 107 6.35 7.07 14.62
N ASP A 108 6.53 7.23 13.31
CA ASP A 108 7.58 8.07 12.75
C ASP A 108 7.20 8.58 11.35
N PHE A 109 7.20 9.90 11.19
CA PHE A 109 6.95 10.54 9.90
C PHE A 109 8.21 10.68 9.05
N LYS A 110 9.40 10.65 9.67
CA LYS A 110 10.66 10.99 8.99
C LYS A 110 11.00 9.97 7.92
N ALA A 111 10.73 8.69 8.14
CA ALA A 111 10.93 7.62 7.16
C ALA A 111 10.12 7.80 5.87
N HIS A 112 9.04 8.60 5.89
CA HIS A 112 8.19 8.84 4.73
C HIS A 112 8.57 10.11 3.96
N LEU A 113 9.46 10.95 4.51
CA LEU A 113 9.88 12.18 3.85
C LEU A 113 10.79 11.87 2.66
N ASN A 114 10.36 12.29 1.46
CA ASN A 114 11.03 12.00 0.18
C ASN A 114 11.08 10.50 -0.16
N GLU A 115 10.27 9.68 0.49
CA GLU A 115 10.10 8.27 0.13
C GLU A 115 8.91 8.13 -0.82
N HIS A 116 9.11 7.45 -1.95
CA HIS A 116 8.14 7.46 -3.06
C HIS A 116 7.36 6.15 -3.19
N SER A 117 7.85 5.07 -2.59
CA SER A 117 7.32 3.72 -2.79
C SER A 117 5.86 3.57 -2.33
N CYS A 118 5.45 4.27 -1.27
CA CYS A 118 4.04 4.41 -0.90
C CYS A 118 3.26 5.34 -1.85
N GLU A 119 3.81 6.51 -2.16
CA GLU A 119 3.11 7.59 -2.88
C GLU A 119 2.58 7.11 -4.24
N VAL A 120 3.39 6.35 -4.98
CA VAL A 120 3.03 5.89 -6.32
C VAL A 120 1.84 4.91 -6.33
N GLN A 121 1.47 4.32 -5.19
CA GLN A 121 0.30 3.46 -5.07
C GLN A 121 -1.00 4.27 -4.98
N LEU A 122 -0.95 5.47 -4.40
CA LEU A 122 -2.14 6.24 -4.05
C LEU A 122 -2.97 6.70 -5.27
N PRO A 123 -2.38 7.12 -6.41
CA PRO A 123 -3.16 7.45 -7.60
C PRO A 123 -3.95 6.29 -8.19
N PHE A 124 -3.47 5.04 -8.10
CA PHE A 124 -4.23 3.87 -8.54
C PHE A 124 -5.49 3.67 -7.69
N LEU A 125 -5.36 3.80 -6.37
CA LEU A 125 -6.47 3.70 -5.42
C LEU A 125 -7.49 4.85 -5.64
N LYS A 126 -7.01 6.10 -5.59
CA LYS A 126 -7.86 7.29 -5.73
C LYS A 126 -8.61 7.39 -7.05
N TYR A 127 -8.11 6.72 -8.10
CA TYR A 127 -8.80 6.70 -9.38
C TYR A 127 -10.17 6.01 -9.32
N PHE A 128 -10.34 5.01 -8.46
CA PHE A 128 -11.59 4.25 -8.36
C PHE A 128 -12.51 4.72 -7.24
N ASP A 129 -11.94 5.14 -6.12
CA ASP A 129 -12.70 5.64 -4.99
C ASP A 129 -11.90 6.71 -4.23
N SER A 130 -12.57 7.68 -3.65
CA SER A 130 -11.93 8.66 -2.74
C SER A 130 -12.31 8.43 -1.28
N ASN A 131 -13.26 7.54 -0.99
CA ASN A 131 -13.70 7.22 0.36
C ASN A 131 -12.98 5.97 0.91
N PHE A 132 -11.67 6.12 1.14
CA PHE A 132 -10.84 5.12 1.81
C PHE A 132 -9.82 5.81 2.71
N LYS A 133 -9.24 5.04 3.63
CA LYS A 133 -8.11 5.44 4.47
C LYS A 133 -6.87 4.62 4.18
N ILE A 134 -5.71 5.10 4.62
CA ILE A 134 -4.43 4.40 4.48
C ILE A 134 -3.72 4.22 5.82
N VAL A 135 -2.86 3.22 5.90
CA VAL A 135 -1.83 3.08 6.94
C VAL A 135 -0.49 2.83 6.25
N PRO A 136 0.30 3.88 5.98
CA PRO A 136 1.64 3.75 5.42
C PRO A 136 2.61 3.17 6.45
N ILE A 137 3.35 2.13 6.06
CA ILE A 137 4.37 1.50 6.89
C ILE A 137 5.67 1.36 6.08
N CYS A 138 6.68 2.15 6.46
CA CYS A 138 7.99 2.18 5.83
C CYS A 138 8.94 1.21 6.54
N MET A 139 9.49 0.24 5.82
CA MET A 139 10.32 -0.84 6.36
C MET A 139 11.78 -0.69 5.91
N MET A 140 12.65 -0.28 6.84
CA MET A 140 14.10 -0.36 6.68
C MET A 140 14.62 -1.74 7.09
N ASP A 141 14.17 -2.27 8.23
CA ASP A 141 14.38 -3.67 8.60
C ASP A 141 13.27 -4.54 8.02
N GLN A 142 13.65 -5.45 7.13
CA GLN A 142 12.78 -6.42 6.48
C GLN A 142 13.19 -7.86 6.84
N SER A 143 13.82 -8.04 8.00
CA SER A 143 14.12 -9.38 8.51
C SER A 143 12.84 -10.21 8.67
N VAL A 144 13.01 -11.54 8.64
CA VAL A 144 11.88 -12.48 8.79
C VAL A 144 11.18 -12.27 10.12
N GLU A 145 11.93 -12.00 11.19
CA GLU A 145 11.39 -11.73 12.53
C GLU A 145 10.50 -10.48 12.52
N THR A 146 11.02 -9.36 12.03
CA THR A 146 10.30 -8.09 11.92
C THR A 146 9.06 -8.22 11.03
N SER A 147 9.17 -8.96 9.93
CA SER A 147 8.04 -9.20 9.01
C SER A 147 6.94 -10.05 9.64
N ILE A 148 7.28 -11.08 10.43
CA ILE A 148 6.31 -11.91 11.15
C ILE A 148 5.61 -11.12 12.25
N ASP A 149 6.38 -10.36 13.04
CA ASP A 149 5.82 -9.48 14.07
C ASP A 149 4.81 -8.51 13.46
N LEU A 150 5.23 -7.74 12.45
CA LEU A 150 4.38 -6.75 11.79
C LEU A 150 3.12 -7.38 11.17
N ALA A 151 3.25 -8.53 10.50
CA ALA A 151 2.10 -9.22 9.92
C ALA A 151 1.08 -9.65 10.98
N ASN A 152 1.54 -10.16 12.13
CA ASN A 152 0.69 -10.52 13.25
C ASN A 152 0.01 -9.29 13.84
N SER A 153 0.75 -8.20 14.06
CA SER A 153 0.21 -6.95 14.59
C SER A 153 -0.84 -6.33 13.68
N ILE A 154 -0.64 -6.34 12.35
CA ILE A 154 -1.64 -5.89 11.37
C ILE A 154 -2.88 -6.77 11.43
N HIS A 155 -2.71 -8.09 11.45
CA HIS A 155 -3.82 -9.02 11.51
C HIS A 155 -4.66 -8.81 12.79
N GLU A 156 -4.02 -8.84 13.96
CA GLU A 156 -4.67 -8.68 15.26
C GLU A 156 -5.39 -7.32 15.35
N SER A 157 -4.72 -6.23 14.99
CA SER A 157 -5.30 -4.88 15.02
C SER A 157 -6.51 -4.74 14.10
N SER A 158 -6.45 -5.36 12.92
CA SER A 158 -7.60 -5.38 12.00
C SER A 158 -8.80 -6.14 12.58
N GLN A 159 -8.57 -7.25 13.28
CA GLN A 159 -9.63 -8.03 13.93
C GLN A 159 -10.22 -7.29 15.13
N ASN A 160 -9.37 -6.75 16.01
CA ASN A 160 -9.78 -6.01 17.21
C ASN A 160 -10.68 -4.82 16.87
N LEU A 161 -10.38 -4.12 15.77
CA LEU A 161 -11.13 -2.94 15.33
C LEU A 161 -12.21 -3.25 14.28
N GLY A 162 -12.40 -4.52 13.91
CA GLY A 162 -13.35 -4.96 12.88
C GLY A 162 -13.10 -4.34 11.50
N ARG A 163 -11.85 -3.99 11.18
CA ARG A 163 -11.47 -3.32 9.93
C ARG A 163 -11.33 -4.32 8.79
N LYS A 164 -12.00 -4.03 7.66
CA LYS A 164 -11.75 -4.72 6.40
C LYS A 164 -10.61 -4.00 5.67
N ILE A 165 -9.47 -4.65 5.62
CA ILE A 165 -8.25 -4.11 5.01
C ILE A 165 -7.88 -4.85 3.74
N ALA A 166 -7.10 -4.20 2.87
CA ALA A 166 -6.21 -4.90 1.96
C ALA A 166 -4.77 -4.46 2.22
N LEU A 167 -3.87 -5.43 2.22
CA LEU A 167 -2.43 -5.21 2.31
C LEU A 167 -1.86 -4.91 0.92
N ILE A 168 -1.09 -3.85 0.80
CA ILE A 168 -0.33 -3.51 -0.41
C ILE A 168 1.14 -3.64 -0.06
N ASP A 169 1.79 -4.68 -0.59
CA ASP A 169 3.24 -4.84 -0.55
C ASP A 169 3.84 -4.15 -1.77
N SER A 170 4.41 -2.97 -1.55
CA SER A 170 5.02 -2.18 -2.60
C SER A 170 6.47 -2.56 -2.80
N THR A 171 6.75 -3.32 -3.86
CA THR A 171 8.09 -3.86 -4.11
C THR A 171 8.36 -3.98 -5.60
N ASP A 172 9.54 -3.51 -6.01
CA ASP A 172 10.12 -3.86 -7.29
C ASP A 172 10.89 -5.18 -7.13
N LEU A 173 10.84 -6.07 -8.13
CA LEU A 173 11.52 -7.35 -8.07
C LEU A 173 13.02 -7.18 -8.38
N SER A 174 13.48 -7.71 -9.50
CA SER A 174 14.90 -7.66 -9.79
C SER A 174 15.35 -6.29 -10.30
N HIS A 175 16.38 -5.73 -9.67
CA HIS A 175 17.16 -4.59 -10.17
C HIS A 175 18.41 -5.00 -10.98
N PHE A 176 18.43 -6.18 -11.64
CA PHE A 176 19.67 -6.69 -12.26
C PHE A 176 20.33 -5.72 -13.27
N LYS A 177 21.52 -5.25 -12.84
CA LYS A 177 22.64 -4.58 -13.52
C LYS A 177 22.43 -3.17 -14.11
N SER A 178 23.46 -2.35 -13.89
CA SER A 178 23.75 -1.18 -14.72
C SER A 178 23.67 -1.55 -16.20
N GLN A 179 23.14 -0.63 -17.02
CA GLN A 179 23.47 -0.63 -18.44
C GLN A 179 25.00 -0.54 -18.55
N GLU A 180 25.67 -1.67 -18.72
CA GLU A 180 26.94 -1.75 -19.46
C GLU A 180 26.64 -1.98 -20.93
#